data_AF-A0A8T5MJN8-F1
#
_entry.id   AF-A0A8T5MJN8-F1
#
_cell.length_a   1.000
_cell.length_b   1.000
_cell.length_c   1.000
_cell.angle_alpha   90.00
_cell.angle_beta   90.00
_cell.angle_gamma   90.00
#
_symmetry.space_group_name_H-M   'P 1'
#
loop_
_entity.id
_entity.type
_entity.pdbx_description
1 polymer ?
#
loop_
_entity_poly.entity_id
_entity_poly.type
_entity_poly.pdbx_seq_one_letter_code
_entity_poly.pdbx_strand_id
1 'polypeptide(L)'
;MAGEDLAEKITELEIRKEAISATLGELKTARSNDELTKEDYDSSVADYKDQLGEVDRELEGLIAQQKAAEKKARAAEEPEGIDYDSMSWADLQRLAAEKGIQVVGKGVTKDKVIADLKILEAGEGLEDEEPEPEVEYEPAPARKPSPMVEESKRRAAKALEEVEGEEEGPIKRDIDPSITA
;
A
#
# COMPACT_ATOMS: atom_id res chain seq x y z
N MET A 1 4.88 -26.99 -7.76
CA MET A 1 3.69 -27.56 -7.08
C MET A 1 3.22 -26.73 -5.88
N ALA A 2 4.08 -26.05 -5.10
CA ALA A 2 3.60 -25.25 -3.94
C ALA A 2 2.92 -23.90 -4.29
N GLY A 3 3.26 -23.28 -5.43
CA GLY A 3 2.67 -21.99 -5.83
C GLY A 3 1.27 -22.10 -6.44
N GLU A 4 0.93 -23.24 -7.02
CA GLU A 4 -0.37 -23.48 -7.66
C GLU A 4 -1.48 -23.65 -6.62
N ASP A 5 -1.18 -24.35 -5.51
CA ASP A 5 -2.07 -24.50 -4.34
C ASP A 5 -2.31 -23.16 -3.59
N LEU A 6 -1.32 -22.26 -3.59
CA LEU A 6 -1.48 -20.92 -3.00
C LEU A 6 -2.39 -20.02 -3.85
N ALA A 7 -2.22 -20.03 -5.17
CA ALA A 7 -3.04 -19.24 -6.07
C ALA A 7 -4.51 -19.69 -6.05
N GLU A 8 -4.76 -21.00 -5.98
CA GLU A 8 -6.11 -21.57 -5.88
C GLU A 8 -6.81 -21.13 -4.58
N LYS A 9 -6.11 -21.22 -3.43
CA LYS A 9 -6.63 -20.77 -2.13
C LYS A 9 -6.93 -19.28 -2.07
N ILE A 10 -6.06 -18.45 -2.66
CA ILE A 10 -6.31 -17.00 -2.75
C ILE A 10 -7.60 -16.75 -3.53
N THR A 11 -7.75 -17.40 -4.68
CA THR A 11 -8.95 -17.25 -5.53
C THR A 11 -10.21 -17.71 -4.79
N GLU A 12 -10.16 -18.82 -4.07
CA GLU A 12 -11.28 -19.33 -3.26
C GLU A 12 -11.70 -18.33 -2.18
N LEU A 13 -10.73 -17.74 -1.47
CA LEU A 13 -11.00 -16.75 -0.43
C LEU A 13 -11.53 -15.43 -0.99
N GLU A 14 -11.09 -15.00 -2.17
CA GLU A 14 -11.66 -13.85 -2.87
C GLU A 14 -13.13 -14.07 -3.23
N ILE A 15 -13.47 -15.25 -3.76
CA ILE A 15 -14.86 -15.64 -4.04
C ILE A 15 -15.69 -15.64 -2.76
N ARG A 16 -15.15 -16.19 -1.66
CA ARG A 16 -15.83 -16.21 -0.36
C ARG A 16 -16.07 -14.79 0.19
N LYS A 17 -15.08 -13.91 0.05
CA LYS A 17 -15.19 -12.49 0.45
C LYS A 17 -16.29 -11.78 -0.32
N GLU A 18 -16.37 -12.01 -1.62
CA GLU A 18 -17.42 -11.46 -2.49
C GLU A 18 -18.80 -11.97 -2.06
N ALA A 19 -18.93 -13.27 -1.80
CA ALA A 19 -20.19 -13.86 -1.32
C ALA A 19 -20.66 -13.26 0.01
N ILE A 20 -19.76 -13.10 0.99
CA ILE A 20 -20.09 -12.45 2.28
C ILE A 20 -20.54 -11.01 2.07
N SER A 21 -19.85 -10.27 1.19
CA SER A 21 -20.19 -8.88 0.87
C SER A 21 -21.57 -8.77 0.20
N ALA A 22 -21.91 -9.71 -0.68
CA ALA A 22 -23.23 -9.80 -1.29
C ALA A 22 -24.32 -10.05 -0.25
N THR A 23 -24.12 -11.01 0.66
CA THR A 23 -25.06 -11.28 1.76
C THR A 23 -25.28 -10.07 2.68
N LEU A 24 -24.23 -9.30 2.98
CA LEU A 24 -24.38 -8.03 3.72
C LEU A 24 -25.26 -7.02 2.97
N GLY A 25 -25.16 -6.98 1.64
CA GLY A 25 -26.03 -6.15 0.79
C GLY A 25 -27.49 -6.62 0.81
N GLU A 26 -27.72 -7.93 0.78
CA GLU A 26 -29.05 -8.53 0.90
C GLU A 26 -29.68 -8.22 2.27
N LEU A 27 -28.93 -8.38 3.36
CA LEU A 27 -29.40 -8.03 4.71
C LEU A 27 -29.81 -6.57 4.83
N LYS A 28 -29.03 -5.66 4.21
CA LYS A 28 -29.36 -4.24 4.19
C LYS A 28 -30.67 -3.96 3.44
N THR A 29 -30.88 -4.69 2.35
CA THR A 29 -32.13 -4.61 1.57
C THR A 29 -33.31 -5.15 2.36
N ALA A 30 -33.18 -6.34 2.96
CA ALA A 30 -34.21 -6.94 3.81
C ALA A 30 -34.58 -6.03 4.99
N ARG A 31 -33.60 -5.39 5.63
CA ARG A 31 -33.87 -4.40 6.69
C ARG A 31 -34.60 -3.16 6.18
N SER A 32 -34.30 -2.72 4.97
CA SER A 32 -34.98 -1.58 4.33
C SER A 32 -36.43 -1.90 3.95
N ASN A 33 -36.73 -3.18 3.69
CA ASN A 33 -38.07 -3.68 3.41
C ASN A 33 -38.86 -4.06 4.67
N ASP A 34 -38.33 -3.80 5.87
CA ASP A 34 -38.90 -4.26 7.16
C ASP A 34 -39.12 -5.79 7.26
N GLU A 35 -38.41 -6.58 6.45
CA GLU A 35 -38.45 -8.05 6.46
C GLU A 35 -37.66 -8.65 7.64
N LEU A 36 -36.82 -7.84 8.29
CA LEU A 36 -35.95 -8.24 9.39
C LEU A 36 -36.03 -7.25 10.55
N THR A 37 -36.02 -7.74 11.79
CA THR A 37 -35.96 -6.86 12.95
C THR A 37 -34.60 -6.15 13.03
N LYS A 38 -34.55 -5.03 13.75
CA LYS A 38 -33.28 -4.31 13.94
C LYS A 38 -32.25 -5.17 14.67
N GLU A 39 -32.67 -5.91 15.68
CA GLU A 39 -31.80 -6.76 16.50
C GLU A 39 -31.21 -7.91 15.69
N ASP A 40 -32.04 -8.61 14.91
CA ASP A 40 -31.58 -9.69 14.02
C ASP A 40 -30.63 -9.16 12.93
N TYR A 41 -30.88 -7.95 12.44
CA TYR A 41 -30.02 -7.29 11.44
C TYR A 41 -28.66 -6.95 12.04
N ASP A 42 -28.65 -6.30 13.20
CA ASP A 42 -27.42 -5.87 13.86
C ASP A 42 -26.56 -7.10 14.24
N SER A 43 -27.18 -8.18 14.73
CA SER A 43 -26.49 -9.45 15.03
C SER A 43 -25.91 -10.09 13.76
N SER A 44 -26.72 -10.24 12.71
CA SER A 44 -26.26 -10.88 11.46
C SER A 44 -25.14 -10.08 10.80
N VAL A 45 -25.24 -8.75 10.80
CA VAL A 45 -24.20 -7.86 10.25
C VAL A 45 -22.91 -7.95 11.06
N ALA A 46 -22.98 -8.09 12.38
CA ALA A 46 -21.79 -8.29 13.20
C ALA A 46 -21.09 -9.61 12.82
N ASP A 47 -21.83 -10.71 12.75
CA ASP A 47 -21.28 -12.02 12.40
C ASP A 47 -20.63 -12.02 11.01
N TYR A 48 -21.30 -11.47 10.00
CA TYR A 48 -20.73 -11.41 8.64
C TYR A 48 -19.54 -10.45 8.53
N LYS A 49 -19.50 -9.37 9.32
CA LYS A 49 -18.31 -8.49 9.39
C LYS A 49 -17.12 -9.21 10.03
N ASP A 50 -17.35 -10.00 11.07
CA ASP A 50 -16.30 -10.78 11.70
C ASP A 50 -15.74 -11.84 10.75
N GLN A 51 -16.62 -12.54 10.02
CA GLN A 51 -16.22 -13.47 8.96
C GLN A 51 -15.43 -12.79 7.84
N LEU A 52 -15.87 -11.59 7.41
CA LEU A 52 -15.16 -10.82 6.40
C LEU A 52 -13.75 -10.45 6.87
N GLY A 53 -13.62 -10.01 8.13
CA GLY A 53 -12.33 -9.69 8.73
C GLY A 53 -11.40 -10.89 8.91
N GLU A 54 -11.95 -12.09 9.12
CA GLU A 54 -11.16 -13.33 9.13
C GLU A 54 -10.62 -13.67 7.73
N VAL A 55 -11.49 -13.61 6.71
CA VAL A 55 -11.11 -13.86 5.31
C VAL A 55 -10.07 -12.85 4.83
N ASP A 56 -10.22 -11.57 5.18
CA ASP A 56 -9.24 -10.52 4.84
C ASP A 56 -7.86 -10.80 5.44
N ARG A 57 -7.80 -11.20 6.71
CA ARG A 57 -6.52 -11.57 7.36
C ARG A 57 -5.87 -12.78 6.71
N GLU A 58 -6.67 -13.78 6.32
CA GLU A 58 -6.14 -14.97 5.65
C GLU A 58 -5.59 -14.64 4.25
N LEU A 59 -6.33 -13.83 3.47
CA LEU A 59 -5.88 -13.33 2.18
C LEU A 59 -4.56 -12.56 2.27
N GLU A 60 -4.46 -11.62 3.23
CA GLU A 60 -3.23 -10.86 3.45
C GLU A 60 -2.05 -11.79 3.77
N GLY A 61 -2.28 -12.82 4.60
CA GLY A 61 -1.28 -13.83 4.93
C GLY A 61 -0.80 -14.63 3.72
N LEU A 62 -1.73 -15.08 2.87
CA LEU A 62 -1.39 -15.86 1.67
C LEU A 62 -0.70 -15.02 0.59
N ILE A 63 -1.15 -13.77 0.38
CA ILE A 63 -0.50 -12.84 -0.55
C ILE A 63 0.94 -12.54 -0.10
N ALA A 64 1.18 -12.39 1.20
CA ALA A 64 2.53 -12.22 1.74
C ALA A 64 3.41 -13.46 1.49
N GLN A 65 2.85 -14.66 1.66
CA GLN A 65 3.55 -15.92 1.35
C GLN A 65 3.87 -16.05 -0.14
N GLN A 66 2.93 -15.69 -1.02
CA GLN A 66 3.15 -15.68 -2.47
C GLN A 66 4.27 -14.72 -2.86
N LYS A 67 4.26 -13.48 -2.36
CA LYS A 67 5.33 -12.49 -2.62
C LYS A 67 6.69 -12.97 -2.11
N ALA A 68 6.72 -13.63 -0.95
CA ALA A 68 7.96 -14.20 -0.42
C ALA A 68 8.47 -15.37 -1.29
N ALA A 69 7.56 -16.22 -1.77
CA ALA A 69 7.89 -17.32 -2.67
C ALA A 69 8.39 -16.81 -4.03
N GLU A 70 7.75 -15.79 -4.60
CA GLU A 70 8.18 -15.12 -5.83
C GLU A 70 9.53 -14.45 -5.67
N LYS A 71 9.76 -13.73 -4.56
CA LYS A 71 11.08 -13.13 -4.27
C LYS A 71 12.16 -14.21 -4.19
N LYS A 72 11.86 -15.34 -3.56
CA LYS A 72 12.80 -16.47 -3.48
C LYS A 72 13.03 -17.14 -4.83
N ALA A 73 11.99 -17.27 -5.66
CA ALA A 73 12.12 -17.78 -7.02
C ALA A 73 12.94 -16.83 -7.90
N ARG A 74 12.71 -15.52 -7.81
CA ARG A 74 13.50 -14.49 -8.50
C ARG A 74 14.96 -14.50 -8.05
N ALA A 75 15.22 -14.61 -6.75
CA ALA A 75 16.58 -14.74 -6.23
C ALA A 75 17.28 -16.06 -6.63
N ALA A 76 16.51 -17.09 -7.03
CA ALA A 76 17.04 -18.33 -7.57
C ALA A 76 17.20 -18.31 -9.11
N GLU A 77 16.51 -17.40 -9.80
CA GLU A 77 16.63 -17.14 -11.24
C GLU A 77 17.60 -16.00 -11.58
N GLU A 78 18.02 -15.19 -10.61
CA GLU A 78 19.20 -14.34 -10.78
C GLU A 78 20.37 -15.28 -11.09
N PRO A 79 20.99 -15.19 -12.29
CA PRO A 79 22.18 -15.97 -12.56
C PRO A 79 23.19 -15.60 -11.47
N GLU A 80 23.74 -16.61 -10.78
CA GLU A 80 24.92 -16.40 -9.94
C GLU A 80 25.88 -15.52 -10.75
N GLY A 81 26.10 -14.29 -10.27
CA GLY A 81 26.83 -13.28 -11.03
C GLY A 81 28.11 -13.88 -11.59
N ILE A 82 28.39 -13.61 -12.87
CA ILE A 82 29.53 -14.23 -13.54
C ILE A 82 30.79 -13.88 -12.74
N ASP A 83 31.48 -14.90 -12.21
CA ASP A 83 32.75 -14.70 -11.50
C ASP A 83 33.86 -14.37 -12.51
N TYR A 84 33.92 -13.09 -12.88
CA TYR A 84 34.90 -12.55 -13.81
C TYR A 84 36.33 -12.67 -13.30
N ASP A 85 36.55 -12.71 -11.98
CA ASP A 85 37.87 -12.78 -11.36
C ASP A 85 38.52 -14.15 -11.62
N SER A 86 37.71 -15.21 -11.60
CA SER A 86 38.11 -16.59 -11.92
C SER A 86 38.19 -16.91 -13.42
N MET A 87 37.66 -16.05 -14.30
CA MET A 87 37.73 -16.26 -15.76
C MET A 87 39.13 -16.08 -16.34
N SER A 88 39.42 -16.84 -17.40
CA SER A 88 40.65 -16.68 -18.16
C SER A 88 40.64 -15.37 -18.95
N TRP A 89 41.82 -14.83 -19.26
CA TRP A 89 41.91 -13.58 -20.01
C TRP A 89 41.28 -13.67 -21.42
N ALA A 90 41.40 -14.83 -22.07
CA ALA A 90 40.80 -15.05 -23.39
C ALA A 90 39.27 -15.06 -23.33
N ASP A 91 38.69 -15.61 -22.26
CA ASP A 91 37.25 -15.66 -22.07
C ASP A 91 36.68 -14.27 -21.73
N LEU A 92 37.38 -13.51 -20.89
CA LEU A 92 37.05 -12.11 -20.60
C LEU A 92 37.08 -11.24 -21.86
N GLN A 93 38.08 -11.42 -22.74
CA GLN A 93 38.15 -10.68 -24.00
C GLN A 93 37.00 -11.01 -24.95
N ARG A 94 36.61 -12.29 -25.04
CA ARG A 94 35.44 -12.71 -25.83
C ARG A 94 34.15 -12.12 -25.29
N LEU A 95 33.94 -12.23 -23.98
CA LEU A 95 32.74 -11.73 -23.33
C LEU A 95 32.64 -10.20 -23.44
N ALA A 96 33.76 -9.50 -23.23
CA ALA A 96 33.85 -8.05 -23.41
C ALA A 96 33.52 -7.65 -24.85
N ALA A 97 34.06 -8.34 -25.86
CA ALA A 97 33.75 -8.07 -27.26
C ALA A 97 32.27 -8.35 -27.60
N GLU A 98 31.68 -9.42 -27.05
CA GLU A 98 30.27 -9.75 -27.19
C GLU A 98 29.35 -8.67 -26.58
N LYS A 99 29.79 -8.07 -25.48
CA LYS A 99 29.12 -6.95 -24.79
C LYS A 99 29.47 -5.56 -25.36
N GLY A 100 30.28 -5.49 -26.42
CA GLY A 100 30.65 -4.23 -27.08
C GLY A 100 31.78 -3.42 -26.41
N ILE A 101 32.48 -3.99 -25.42
CA ILE A 101 33.63 -3.37 -24.76
C ILE A 101 34.87 -3.53 -25.64
N GLN A 102 35.59 -2.43 -25.87
CA GLN A 102 36.81 -2.43 -26.67
C GLN A 102 38.02 -2.97 -25.89
N VAL A 103 38.39 -4.23 -26.14
CA VAL A 103 39.51 -4.95 -25.46
C VAL A 103 40.87 -4.84 -26.15
N VAL A 104 41.02 -3.93 -27.11
CA VAL A 104 42.25 -3.74 -27.90
C VAL A 104 42.75 -2.30 -27.81
N GLY A 105 43.95 -2.11 -27.24
CA GLY A 105 44.59 -0.81 -27.08
C GLY A 105 45.73 -0.82 -26.06
N LYS A 106 46.60 0.21 -26.11
CA LYS A 106 47.66 0.40 -25.11
C LYS A 106 47.01 0.79 -23.77
N GLY A 107 47.12 -0.05 -22.74
CA GLY A 107 46.58 0.21 -21.41
C GLY A 107 45.29 -0.53 -21.03
N VAL A 108 44.84 -1.49 -21.86
CA VAL A 108 43.76 -2.41 -21.47
C VAL A 108 44.33 -3.50 -20.57
N THR A 109 43.83 -3.60 -19.34
CA THR A 109 44.21 -4.61 -18.35
C THR A 109 43.04 -5.51 -17.99
N LYS A 110 43.33 -6.68 -17.39
CA LYS A 110 42.32 -7.62 -16.91
C LYS A 110 41.30 -6.93 -16.00
N ASP A 111 41.80 -6.18 -15.02
CA ASP A 111 40.97 -5.51 -14.02
C ASP A 111 40.03 -4.47 -14.62
N LYS A 112 40.48 -3.74 -15.66
CA LYS A 112 39.66 -2.73 -16.34
C LYS A 112 38.50 -3.36 -17.10
N VAL A 113 38.76 -4.46 -17.78
CA VAL A 113 37.73 -5.22 -18.51
C VAL A 113 36.73 -5.86 -17.55
N ILE A 114 37.21 -6.39 -16.42
CA ILE A 114 36.35 -6.92 -15.36
C ILE A 114 35.45 -5.81 -14.79
N ALA A 115 36.00 -4.61 -14.54
CA ALA A 115 35.22 -3.47 -14.05
C ALA A 115 34.14 -3.05 -15.07
N ASP A 116 34.50 -2.92 -16.35
CA ASP A 116 33.57 -2.54 -17.42
C ASP A 116 32.44 -3.60 -17.58
N LEU A 117 32.78 -4.89 -17.47
CA LEU A 117 31.79 -5.99 -17.50
C LEU A 117 30.84 -5.98 -16.28
N LYS A 118 31.37 -5.71 -15.08
CA LYS A 118 30.57 -5.60 -13.85
C LYS A 118 29.60 -4.43 -13.91
N ILE A 119 29.99 -3.29 -14.47
CA ILE A 119 29.12 -2.12 -14.67
C ILE A 119 27.95 -2.47 -15.62
N LEU A 120 28.24 -3.14 -16.74
CA LEU A 120 27.21 -3.55 -17.70
C LEU A 120 26.23 -4.58 -17.14
N GLU A 121 26.69 -5.52 -16.30
CA GLU A 121 25.82 -6.52 -15.66
C GLU A 121 24.98 -5.94 -14.52
N ALA A 122 25.52 -4.97 -13.77
CA ALA A 122 24.80 -4.25 -12.72
C ALA A 122 23.64 -3.40 -13.25
N GLY A 123 23.56 -3.17 -14.57
CA GLY A 123 22.56 -2.30 -15.17
C GLY A 123 22.76 -0.83 -14.81
N GLU A 124 23.93 -0.46 -14.27
CA GLU A 124 24.37 0.94 -14.18
C GLU A 124 24.73 1.40 -15.61
N GLY A 125 23.68 1.62 -16.40
CA GLY A 125 23.75 2.58 -17.46
C GLY A 125 24.28 3.88 -16.86
N LEU A 126 25.25 4.48 -17.54
CA LEU A 126 25.49 5.91 -17.47
C LEU A 126 24.13 6.59 -17.48
N GLU A 127 23.68 7.06 -16.32
CA GLU A 127 22.70 8.13 -16.26
C GLU A 127 23.41 9.32 -16.92
N ASP A 128 23.22 9.46 -18.24
CA ASP A 128 23.17 10.79 -18.82
C ASP A 128 22.12 11.51 -17.98
N GLU A 129 22.61 12.31 -17.03
CA GLU A 129 21.88 13.26 -16.24
C GLU A 129 21.23 14.23 -17.25
N GLU A 130 20.09 13.81 -17.82
CA GLU A 130 19.15 14.71 -18.45
C GLU A 130 18.82 15.71 -17.33
N PRO A 131 19.21 16.99 -17.42
CA PRO A 131 18.87 17.92 -16.37
C PRO A 131 17.35 17.92 -16.30
N GLU A 132 16.80 17.46 -15.17
CA GLU A 132 15.38 17.57 -14.91
C GLU A 132 15.01 19.02 -15.23
N PRO A 133 14.04 19.27 -16.12
CA PRO A 133 13.57 20.63 -16.28
C PRO A 133 13.12 21.09 -14.90
N GLU A 134 13.75 22.13 -14.36
CA GLU A 134 13.27 22.81 -13.16
C GLU A 134 11.82 23.19 -13.43
N VAL A 135 10.90 22.36 -12.95
CA VAL A 135 9.48 22.68 -13.01
C VAL A 135 9.33 23.75 -11.94
N GLU A 136 9.43 25.02 -12.34
CA GLU A 136 8.92 26.14 -11.57
C GLU A 136 7.48 25.79 -11.22
N TYR A 137 7.27 25.36 -9.98
CA TYR A 137 5.96 25.13 -9.42
C TYR A 137 5.32 26.51 -9.25
N GLU A 138 4.66 27.01 -10.30
CA GLU A 138 3.66 28.04 -10.11
C GLU A 138 2.54 27.42 -9.24
N PRO A 139 2.27 27.98 -8.05
CA PRO A 139 1.19 27.48 -7.22
C PRO A 139 -0.12 27.58 -8.01
N ALA A 140 -0.80 26.44 -8.15
CA ALA A 140 -2.07 26.35 -8.88
C ALA A 140 -3.01 27.49 -8.46
N PRO A 141 -3.68 28.17 -9.41
CA PRO A 141 -4.57 29.27 -9.07
C PRO A 141 -5.63 28.77 -8.09
N ALA A 142 -5.71 29.43 -6.94
CA ALA A 142 -6.62 29.09 -5.86
C ALA A 142 -8.03 28.91 -6.41
N ARG A 143 -8.48 27.65 -6.51
CA ARG A 143 -9.86 27.35 -6.88
C ARG A 143 -10.74 27.98 -5.80
N LYS A 144 -11.56 28.96 -6.21
CA LYS A 144 -12.56 29.55 -5.31
C LYS A 144 -13.38 28.41 -4.72
N PRO A 145 -13.48 28.31 -3.37
CA PRO A 145 -14.26 27.26 -2.75
C PRO A 145 -15.70 27.34 -3.27
N SER A 146 -16.31 26.19 -3.58
CA SER A 146 -17.70 26.14 -4.01
C SER A 146 -18.60 26.77 -2.92
N PRO A 147 -19.69 27.47 -3.29
CA PRO A 147 -20.53 28.21 -2.33
C PRO A 147 -21.10 27.32 -1.20
N MET A 148 -21.32 26.03 -1.46
CA MET A 148 -21.70 25.05 -0.42
C MET A 148 -20.63 24.87 0.68
N VAL A 149 -19.34 24.99 0.33
CA VAL A 149 -18.22 24.84 1.28
C VAL A 149 -18.10 26.09 2.16
N GLU A 150 -18.37 27.27 1.61
CA GLU A 150 -18.46 28.52 2.41
C GLU A 150 -19.66 28.52 3.35
N GLU A 151 -20.82 28.02 2.90
CA GLU A 151 -22.01 27.96 3.73
C GLU A 151 -21.84 26.98 4.90
N SER A 152 -21.23 25.81 4.67
CA SER A 152 -20.86 24.87 5.73
C SER A 152 -19.88 25.47 6.73
N LYS A 153 -18.85 26.20 6.26
CA LYS A 153 -17.90 26.89 7.15
C LYS A 153 -18.57 27.98 7.99
N ARG A 154 -19.52 28.73 7.42
CA ARG A 154 -20.31 29.73 8.18
C ARG A 154 -21.21 29.08 9.23
N ARG A 155 -21.88 27.97 8.92
CA ARG A 155 -22.69 27.23 9.90
C ARG A 155 -21.83 26.69 11.04
N ALA A 156 -20.65 26.14 10.73
CA ALA A 156 -19.72 25.64 11.74
C ALA A 156 -19.16 26.76 12.64
N ALA A 157 -18.83 27.93 12.07
CA ALA A 157 -18.36 29.08 12.85
C ALA A 157 -19.45 29.64 13.78
N LYS A 158 -20.70 29.73 13.30
CA LYS A 158 -21.83 30.19 14.12
C LYS A 158 -22.15 29.24 15.28
N ALA A 159 -22.02 27.93 15.07
CA ALA A 159 -22.24 26.94 16.12
C ALA A 159 -21.19 27.02 17.24
N LEU A 160 -19.98 27.51 16.96
CA LEU A 160 -18.94 27.71 17.98
C LEU A 160 -19.16 29.00 18.77
N GLU A 161 -19.67 30.06 18.13
CA GLU A 161 -20.02 31.32 18.80
C GLU A 161 -21.21 31.15 19.76
N GLU A 162 -22.18 30.27 19.45
CA GLU A 162 -23.31 29.96 20.36
C GLU A 162 -22.90 29.12 21.59
N VAL A 163 -21.74 28.46 21.58
CA VAL A 163 -21.26 27.64 22.73
C VAL A 163 -20.45 28.46 23.73
N GLU A 164 -19.84 29.58 23.33
CA GLU A 164 -19.10 30.48 24.23
C GLU A 164 -19.99 31.52 24.95
N GLY A 165 -21.30 31.51 24.72
CA GLY A 165 -22.26 32.48 25.27
C GLY A 165 -23.06 32.03 26.50
N GLU A 166 -22.94 30.79 26.97
CA GLU A 166 -23.64 30.34 28.19
C GLU A 166 -22.79 30.67 29.44
N GLU A 167 -23.08 31.85 29.98
CA GLU A 167 -22.73 32.34 31.31
C GLU A 167 -22.66 31.24 32.38
N GLU A 168 -21.57 31.27 33.15
CA GLU A 168 -21.43 30.63 34.46
C GLU A 168 -22.59 31.04 35.39
N GLY A 169 -23.63 30.22 35.45
CA GLY A 169 -24.60 30.26 36.54
C GLY A 169 -24.00 29.61 37.80
N PRO A 170 -24.08 30.24 39.00
CA PRO A 170 -23.54 29.64 40.21
C PRO A 170 -24.30 28.34 40.54
N ILE A 171 -23.57 27.24 40.59
CA ILE A 171 -24.07 25.93 41.02
C ILE A 171 -24.50 26.04 42.50
N LYS A 172 -25.80 26.23 42.74
CA LYS A 172 -26.39 26.00 44.06
C LYS A 172 -26.46 24.49 44.26
N ARG A 173 -25.45 23.94 44.95
CA ARG A 173 -25.55 22.61 45.56
C ARG A 173 -26.39 22.77 46.83
N ASP A 174 -27.67 22.43 46.74
CA ASP A 174 -28.48 22.15 47.92
C ASP A 174 -27.95 20.85 48.54
N ILE A 175 -27.04 21.00 49.49
CA ILE A 175 -26.60 19.91 50.37
C ILE A 175 -27.66 19.79 51.46
N ASP A 176 -28.41 18.69 51.44
CA ASP A 176 -29.36 18.31 52.48
C ASP A 176 -28.60 18.05 53.80
N PRO A 177 -28.81 18.85 54.87
CA PRO A 177 -28.07 18.69 56.13
C PRO A 177 -28.54 17.50 56.99
N SER A 178 -29.46 16.65 56.51
CA SER A 178 -29.96 15.51 57.29
C SER A 178 -29.04 14.28 57.33
N ILE A 179 -27.86 14.31 56.69
CA ILE A 179 -26.93 13.16 56.65
C ILE A 179 -25.74 13.36 57.60
N THR A 180 -25.97 13.90 58.80
CA THR A 180 -25.02 13.77 59.93
C THR A 180 -25.69 14.11 61.26
N ALA A 181 -26.33 13.10 61.88
CA ALA A 181 -26.38 12.88 63.33
C ALA A 181 -27.05 11.53 63.62
#